data_AF-A0A7Y2H3V9-F1
#
_entry.id   AF-A0A7Y2H3V9-F1
#
_cell.length_a   1.000
_cell.length_b   1.000
_cell.length_c   1.000
_cell.angle_alpha   90.00
_cell.angle_beta   90.00
_cell.angle_gamma   90.00
#
_symmetry.space_group_name_H-M   'P 1'
#
loop_
_entity.id
_entity.type
_entity.pdbx_description
1 polymer ?
#
loop_
_entity_poly.entity_id
_entity_poly.type
_entity_poly.pdbx_seq_one_letter_code
_entity_poly.pdbx_strand_id
1 'polypeptide(L)'
;MDLVNNNPNCLSLEALASVVEGSSLTDRERKHLAVCPVCAAALESIPQPANLSSTPRAPEAYETLGIGLGKTLRNRPRKRPYLNLGLGVAAALFVALLSVGRLQPAPETLELSQALIVTIENFSASEMILPAGVTAADRQELRTRGIQFFDAKLQTEIVALENQCRSDRREPCSVALASVYIASGQMRRANTLLRSAVDEFPQNTDLRMLHAMSVLYTGHPDSAAAELSLLAEEEPKAALIQLNLGLALAKSGRHGEAQDVLQPLASKHPSTPLGRRAALELEVIRGA
;
A
#
# COMPACT_ATOMS: atom_id res chain seq x y z
N MET A 1 7.97 16.61 -16.59
CA MET A 1 9.14 17.27 -17.22
C MET A 1 8.76 18.55 -17.97
N ASP A 2 7.54 18.68 -18.50
CA ASP A 2 7.12 19.86 -19.28
C ASP A 2 7.08 21.20 -18.53
N LEU A 3 6.98 21.18 -17.19
CA LEU A 3 6.99 22.39 -16.35
C LEU A 3 8.36 23.06 -16.22
N VAL A 4 9.45 22.29 -16.39
CA VAL A 4 10.83 22.80 -16.31
C VAL A 4 11.24 23.44 -17.64
N ASN A 5 10.84 22.84 -18.77
CA ASN A 5 11.24 23.27 -20.11
C ASN A 5 10.69 24.65 -20.54
N ASN A 6 9.58 25.09 -19.96
CA ASN A 6 8.90 26.33 -20.37
C ASN A 6 9.05 27.48 -19.37
N ASN A 7 9.86 27.31 -18.31
CA ASN A 7 10.03 28.33 -17.27
C ASN A 7 11.46 28.89 -17.27
N PRO A 8 11.68 30.17 -17.67
CA PRO A 8 13.01 30.76 -17.73
C PRO A 8 13.70 30.89 -16.36
N ASN A 9 12.97 30.67 -15.27
CA ASN A 9 13.49 30.70 -13.90
C ASN A 9 13.91 29.30 -13.38
N CYS A 10 13.85 28.24 -14.19
CA CYS A 10 14.27 26.89 -13.80
C CYS A 10 15.64 26.51 -14.40
N LEU A 11 16.30 25.52 -13.79
CA LEU A 11 17.48 24.89 -14.38
C LEU A 11 17.10 24.14 -15.66
N SER A 12 17.99 24.13 -16.66
CA SER A 12 17.78 23.36 -17.88
C SER A 12 17.79 21.86 -17.59
N LEU A 13 17.11 21.08 -18.44
CA LEU A 13 17.14 19.61 -18.35
C LEU A 13 18.56 19.05 -18.49
N GLU A 14 19.41 19.69 -19.32
CA GLU A 14 20.82 19.32 -19.47
C GLU A 14 21.59 19.50 -18.16
N ALA A 15 21.35 20.58 -17.42
CA ALA A 15 21.98 20.84 -16.13
C ALA A 15 21.49 19.90 -15.03
N LEU A 16 20.28 19.35 -15.13
CA LEU A 16 19.76 18.35 -14.20
C LEU A 16 20.24 16.93 -14.54
N ALA A 17 20.36 16.60 -15.82
CA ALA A 17 20.87 15.30 -16.29
C ALA A 17 22.36 15.11 -15.95
N SER A 18 23.17 16.17 -16.07
CA SER A 18 24.59 16.12 -15.71
C SER A 18 24.84 15.76 -14.24
N VAL A 19 23.92 16.10 -13.33
CA VAL A 19 23.98 15.74 -11.90
C VAL A 19 23.86 14.23 -11.71
N VAL A 20 22.97 13.60 -12.48
CA VAL A 20 22.73 12.14 -12.42
C VAL A 20 23.90 11.36 -13.03
N GLU A 21 24.60 11.97 -13.99
CA GLU A 21 25.83 11.44 -14.57
C GLU A 21 27.08 11.65 -13.68
N GLY A 22 26.88 12.14 -12.44
CA GLY A 22 27.94 12.24 -11.43
C GLY A 22 28.80 13.50 -11.52
N SER A 23 28.38 14.50 -12.30
CA SER A 23 29.06 15.80 -12.30
C SER A 23 28.66 16.66 -11.09
N SER A 24 29.59 17.46 -10.58
CA SER A 24 29.35 18.31 -9.41
C SER A 24 28.60 19.58 -9.79
N LEU A 25 27.43 19.80 -9.18
CA LEU A 25 26.68 21.06 -9.28
C LEU A 25 27.52 22.28 -8.90
N THR A 26 27.39 23.36 -9.67
CA THR A 26 27.94 24.67 -9.27
C THR A 26 27.21 25.20 -8.03
N ASP A 27 27.86 26.07 -7.26
CA ASP A 27 27.27 26.64 -6.04
C ASP A 27 25.98 27.43 -6.32
N ARG A 28 25.85 28.00 -7.52
CA ARG A 28 24.64 28.72 -7.94
C ARG A 28 23.47 27.77 -8.17
N GLU A 29 23.72 26.64 -8.83
CA GLU A 29 22.70 25.62 -9.09
C GLU A 29 22.27 24.92 -7.80
N ARG A 30 23.23 24.62 -6.89
CA ARG A 30 22.93 24.05 -5.58
C ARG A 30 22.05 24.97 -4.73
N LYS A 31 22.36 26.26 -4.71
CA LYS A 31 21.52 27.27 -4.03
C LYS A 31 20.13 27.39 -4.69
N HIS A 32 20.05 27.26 -6.01
CA HIS A 32 18.77 27.29 -6.71
C HIS A 32 17.92 26.05 -6.40
N LEU A 33 18.50 24.84 -6.42
CA LEU A 33 17.84 23.58 -6.05
C LEU A 33 17.27 23.60 -4.62
N ALA A 34 17.97 24.26 -3.70
CA ALA A 34 17.50 24.41 -2.32
C ALA A 34 16.25 25.32 -2.18
N VAL A 35 15.96 26.16 -3.18
CA VAL A 35 14.88 27.17 -3.13
C VAL A 35 13.77 26.90 -4.15
N CYS A 36 14.06 26.19 -5.24
CA CYS A 36 13.13 25.93 -6.33
C CYS A 36 12.56 24.51 -6.23
N PRO A 37 11.32 24.34 -5.72
CA PRO A 37 10.73 23.03 -5.51
C PRO A 37 10.46 22.28 -6.83
N VAL A 38 10.29 23.02 -7.94
CA VAL A 38 10.09 22.44 -9.27
C VAL A 38 11.36 21.74 -9.77
N CYS A 39 12.52 22.36 -9.57
CA CYS A 39 13.81 21.76 -9.96
C CYS A 39 14.21 20.61 -9.04
N ALA A 40 13.93 20.71 -7.74
CA ALA A 40 14.19 19.64 -6.77
C ALA A 40 13.37 18.38 -7.11
N ALA A 41 12.06 18.52 -7.33
CA ALA A 41 11.20 17.41 -7.71
C ALA A 41 11.57 16.82 -9.09
N ALA A 42 12.01 17.68 -10.03
CA ALA A 42 12.49 17.21 -11.32
C ALA A 42 13.75 16.35 -11.19
N LEU A 43 14.71 16.73 -10.34
CA LEU A 43 15.93 15.96 -10.09
C LEU A 43 15.64 14.58 -9.48
N GLU A 44 14.70 14.50 -8.52
CA GLU A 44 14.28 13.23 -7.91
C GLU A 44 13.58 12.29 -8.90
N SER A 45 12.95 12.84 -9.93
CA SER A 45 12.26 12.05 -10.96
C SER A 45 13.19 11.46 -12.03
N ILE A 46 14.48 11.84 -12.05
CA ILE A 46 15.44 11.29 -13.00
C ILE A 46 15.94 9.93 -12.48
N PRO A 47 15.80 8.83 -13.25
CA PRO A 47 16.24 7.51 -12.83
C PRO A 47 17.76 7.49 -12.64
N GLN A 48 18.20 7.21 -11.42
CA GLN A 48 19.63 7.10 -11.10
C GLN A 48 20.21 5.82 -11.72
N PRO A 49 21.41 5.85 -12.31
CA PRO A 49 22.04 4.64 -12.80
C PRO A 49 22.26 3.67 -11.64
N ALA A 50 21.81 2.42 -11.81
CA ALA A 50 21.97 1.37 -10.83
C ALA A 50 23.46 1.23 -10.45
N ASN A 51 23.79 1.57 -9.21
CA ASN A 51 25.14 1.49 -8.70
C ASN A 51 25.51 0.00 -8.54
N LEU A 52 26.15 -0.58 -9.57
CA LEU A 52 26.58 -1.98 -9.65
C LEU A 52 27.69 -2.36 -8.64
N SER A 53 27.91 -1.57 -7.59
CA SER A 53 28.96 -1.79 -6.59
C SER A 53 28.48 -2.42 -5.27
N SER A 54 27.17 -2.59 -5.05
CA SER A 54 26.63 -3.22 -3.84
C SER A 54 26.14 -4.66 -4.09
N THR A 55 27.07 -5.56 -4.37
CA THR A 55 26.81 -6.98 -4.09
C THR A 55 26.72 -7.16 -2.57
N PRO A 56 25.66 -7.79 -2.02
CA PRO A 56 25.66 -8.12 -0.61
C PRO A 56 26.78 -9.15 -0.35
N ARG A 57 27.78 -8.78 0.45
CA ARG A 57 28.75 -9.73 1.00
C ARG A 57 27.96 -10.84 1.70
N ALA A 58 28.24 -12.09 1.33
CA ALA A 58 27.73 -13.24 2.04
C ALA A 58 28.06 -13.14 3.54
N PRO A 59 27.16 -13.54 4.45
CA PRO A 59 27.39 -13.43 5.89
C PRO A 59 28.59 -14.31 6.31
N GLU A 60 29.38 -13.80 7.26
CA GLU A 60 30.61 -14.40 7.85
C GLU A 60 30.44 -15.84 8.37
N ALA A 61 29.21 -16.36 8.41
CA ALA A 61 28.89 -17.73 8.80
C ALA A 61 29.42 -18.82 7.84
N TYR A 62 29.69 -18.49 6.57
CA TYR A 62 30.14 -19.49 5.59
C TYR A 62 31.66 -19.74 5.63
N GLU A 63 32.45 -18.77 6.07
CA GLU A 63 33.91 -18.88 6.14
C GLU A 63 34.36 -19.78 7.32
N THR A 64 33.58 -19.77 8.40
CA THR A 64 33.85 -20.60 9.59
C THR A 64 33.47 -22.08 9.41
N LEU A 65 32.49 -22.38 8.56
CA LEU A 65 32.08 -23.76 8.25
C LEU A 65 33.10 -24.52 7.37
N GLY A 66 33.87 -23.80 6.53
CA GLY A 66 34.95 -24.39 5.74
C GLY A 66 36.17 -24.82 6.58
N ILE A 67 36.45 -24.13 7.68
CA ILE A 67 37.64 -24.36 8.51
C ILE A 67 37.38 -25.48 9.56
N GLY A 68 36.12 -25.69 9.98
CA GLY A 68 35.74 -26.75 10.90
C GLY A 68 35.83 -28.17 10.32
N LEU A 69 35.41 -28.36 9.06
CA LEU A 69 35.42 -29.67 8.40
C LEU A 69 36.83 -30.14 7.98
N GLY A 70 37.78 -29.21 7.78
CA GLY A 70 39.16 -29.52 7.40
C GLY A 70 40.02 -30.09 8.53
N LYS A 71 39.66 -29.88 9.81
CA LYS A 71 40.43 -30.37 10.97
C LYS A 71 40.04 -31.80 11.38
N THR A 72 38.79 -32.22 11.16
CA THR A 72 38.30 -33.54 11.60
C THR A 72 38.68 -34.68 10.65
N LEU A 73 39.11 -34.38 9.43
CA LEU A 73 39.50 -35.39 8.42
C LEU A 73 41.00 -35.71 8.40
N ARG A 74 41.82 -35.08 9.26
CA ARG A 74 43.29 -35.20 9.21
C ARG A 74 43.85 -36.52 9.80
N ASN A 75 43.09 -37.27 10.61
CA ASN A 75 43.62 -38.40 11.38
C ASN A 75 42.87 -39.75 11.22
N ARG A 76 42.30 -40.07 10.04
CA ARG A 76 41.82 -41.44 9.77
C ARG A 76 42.68 -42.18 8.75
N PRO A 77 43.07 -43.44 9.01
CA PRO A 77 43.92 -44.21 8.10
C PRO A 77 43.20 -44.44 6.76
N ARG A 78 43.91 -44.11 5.68
CA ARG A 78 43.53 -44.32 4.26
C ARG A 78 43.24 -45.80 4.00
N LYS A 79 41.99 -46.22 4.04
CA LYS A 79 41.51 -47.39 3.30
C LYS A 79 40.13 -47.05 2.70
N ARG A 80 40.08 -46.96 1.36
CA ARG A 80 38.90 -46.71 0.48
C ARG A 80 38.62 -45.23 0.12
N PRO A 81 39.35 -44.65 -0.86
CA PRO A 81 39.16 -43.25 -1.28
C PRO A 81 37.87 -43.00 -2.11
N TYR A 82 37.31 -44.02 -2.76
CA TYR A 82 36.15 -43.83 -3.66
C TYR A 82 34.79 -43.79 -2.94
N LEU A 83 34.67 -44.37 -1.75
CA LEU A 83 33.40 -44.44 -1.01
C LEU A 83 33.05 -43.13 -0.31
N ASN A 84 34.07 -42.41 0.19
CA ASN A 84 33.88 -41.13 0.88
C ASN A 84 33.61 -39.96 -0.08
N LEU A 85 34.12 -40.04 -1.32
CA LEU A 85 33.86 -39.04 -2.35
C LEU A 85 32.40 -39.11 -2.83
N GLY A 86 31.86 -40.32 -2.99
CA GLY A 86 30.45 -40.54 -3.36
C GLY A 86 29.48 -40.04 -2.29
N LEU A 87 29.77 -40.26 -1.01
CA LEU A 87 28.92 -39.78 0.10
C LEU A 87 28.92 -38.26 0.22
N GLY A 88 30.07 -37.61 -0.01
CA GLY A 88 30.20 -36.15 0.04
C GLY A 88 29.44 -35.45 -1.10
N VAL A 89 29.53 -36.00 -2.33
CA VAL A 89 28.79 -35.48 -3.49
C VAL A 89 27.29 -35.71 -3.32
N ALA A 90 26.86 -36.86 -2.80
CA ALA A 90 25.45 -37.13 -2.51
C ALA A 90 24.88 -36.21 -1.42
N ALA A 91 25.65 -35.93 -0.36
CA ALA A 91 25.25 -34.98 0.69
C ALA A 91 25.17 -33.53 0.17
N ALA A 92 26.12 -33.11 -0.68
CA ALA A 92 26.08 -31.78 -1.31
C ALA A 92 24.89 -31.64 -2.28
N LEU A 93 24.59 -32.68 -3.07
CA LEU A 93 23.39 -32.74 -3.92
C LEU A 93 22.10 -32.74 -3.10
N PHE A 94 22.05 -33.46 -1.97
CA PHE A 94 20.88 -33.51 -1.09
C PHE A 94 20.64 -32.17 -0.38
N VAL A 95 21.71 -31.50 0.08
CA VAL A 95 21.64 -30.14 0.63
C VAL A 95 21.25 -29.13 -0.46
N ALA A 96 21.76 -29.29 -1.69
CA ALA A 96 21.35 -28.47 -2.84
C ALA A 96 19.88 -28.71 -3.24
N LEU A 97 19.40 -29.96 -3.17
CA LEU A 97 17.99 -30.30 -3.41
C LEU A 97 17.07 -29.74 -2.31
N LEU A 98 17.49 -29.79 -1.04
CA LEU A 98 16.76 -29.21 0.08
C LEU A 98 16.79 -27.66 0.07
N SER A 99 17.84 -27.03 -0.45
CA SER A 99 17.88 -25.58 -0.62
C SER A 99 17.08 -25.10 -1.84
N VAL A 100 17.03 -25.87 -2.92
CA VAL A 100 16.12 -25.62 -4.06
C VAL A 100 14.65 -25.75 -3.65
N GLY A 101 14.31 -26.70 -2.76
CA GLY A 101 12.95 -26.85 -2.20
C GLY A 101 12.49 -25.70 -1.29
N ARG A 102 13.39 -24.79 -0.89
CA ARG A 102 13.08 -23.59 -0.09
C ARG A 102 12.98 -22.30 -0.91
N LEU A 103 13.19 -22.35 -2.22
CA LEU A 103 12.79 -21.28 -3.14
C LEU A 103 11.30 -21.39 -3.50
N GLN A 104 10.45 -21.58 -2.51
CA GLN A 104 9.10 -21.05 -2.67
C GLN A 104 9.30 -19.53 -2.74
N PRO A 105 8.93 -18.84 -3.84
CA PRO A 105 8.94 -17.40 -3.84
C PRO A 105 8.14 -16.96 -2.61
N ALA A 106 8.68 -16.04 -1.82
CA ALA A 106 7.94 -15.41 -0.73
C ALA A 106 6.55 -15.03 -1.27
N PRO A 107 5.46 -15.17 -0.49
CA PRO A 107 4.14 -14.75 -0.96
C PRO A 107 4.28 -13.34 -1.50
N GLU A 108 4.02 -13.17 -2.79
CA GLU A 108 4.12 -11.90 -3.49
C GLU A 108 3.27 -10.90 -2.72
N THR A 109 3.93 -10.05 -1.93
CA THR A 109 3.24 -9.05 -1.13
C THR A 109 2.62 -8.08 -2.11
N LEU A 110 1.31 -7.89 -2.03
CA LEU A 110 0.59 -6.96 -2.88
C LEU A 110 1.13 -5.54 -2.62
N GLU A 111 2.02 -5.06 -3.49
CA GLU A 111 2.61 -3.74 -3.38
C GLU A 111 1.79 -2.73 -4.20
N LEU A 112 1.12 -1.82 -3.49
CA LEU A 112 0.43 -0.69 -4.11
C LEU A 112 1.45 0.40 -4.43
N SER A 113 1.33 1.00 -5.62
CA SER A 113 2.14 2.17 -5.95
C SER A 113 1.76 3.37 -5.07
N GLN A 114 2.71 4.29 -4.86
CA GLN A 114 2.48 5.50 -4.06
C GLN A 114 1.29 6.32 -4.58
N ALA A 115 1.06 6.34 -5.90
CA ALA A 115 -0.06 7.04 -6.50
C ALA A 115 -1.41 6.45 -6.06
N LEU A 116 -1.52 5.12 -6.00
CA LEU A 116 -2.73 4.44 -5.53
C LEU A 116 -2.96 4.67 -4.03
N ILE A 117 -1.89 4.59 -3.23
CA ILE A 117 -1.95 4.87 -1.79
C ILE A 117 -2.44 6.30 -1.54
N VAL A 118 -1.84 7.31 -2.18
CA VAL A 118 -2.25 8.72 -2.05
C VAL A 118 -3.70 8.93 -2.50
N THR A 119 -4.17 8.22 -3.52
CA THR A 119 -5.56 8.32 -3.99
C THR A 119 -6.53 7.82 -2.91
N ILE A 120 -6.24 6.65 -2.31
CA ILE A 120 -7.01 6.08 -1.22
C ILE A 120 -6.98 6.99 0.01
N GLU A 121 -5.82 7.56 0.34
CA GLU A 121 -5.64 8.52 1.44
C GLU A 121 -6.49 9.80 1.24
N ASN A 122 -6.40 10.44 0.06
CA ASN A 122 -7.13 11.68 -0.24
C ASN A 122 -8.66 11.48 -0.19
N PHE A 123 -9.13 10.36 -0.73
CA PHE A 123 -10.54 9.98 -0.67
C PHE A 123 -10.99 9.75 0.77
N SER A 124 -10.15 9.09 1.56
CA SER A 124 -10.35 8.86 3.00
C SER A 124 -10.46 10.15 3.82
N ALA A 125 -9.76 11.22 3.41
CA ALA A 125 -9.86 12.50 4.08
C ALA A 125 -11.12 13.31 3.74
N SER A 126 -11.66 13.15 2.53
CA SER A 126 -12.75 14.01 2.03
C SER A 126 -14.14 13.36 2.15
N GLU A 127 -14.24 12.06 1.90
CA GLU A 127 -15.54 11.36 1.80
C GLU A 127 -15.65 10.16 2.75
N MET A 128 -14.79 9.15 2.60
CA MET A 128 -14.97 7.81 3.21
C MET A 128 -13.63 7.13 3.47
N ILE A 129 -13.38 6.64 4.70
CA ILE A 129 -12.13 5.97 5.06
C ILE A 129 -12.15 4.52 4.57
N LEU A 130 -11.22 4.15 3.69
CA LEU A 130 -11.08 2.81 3.10
C LEU A 130 -10.09 1.96 3.92
N PRO A 131 -10.18 0.61 3.94
CA PRO A 131 -9.27 -0.28 4.68
C PRO A 131 -7.78 -0.01 4.42
N ALA A 132 -7.43 0.23 3.15
CA ALA A 132 -6.06 0.55 2.74
C ALA A 132 -5.61 2.00 3.05
N GLY A 133 -6.50 2.87 3.54
CA GLY A 133 -6.23 4.27 3.89
C GLY A 133 -6.05 4.53 5.39
N VAL A 134 -6.28 3.53 6.24
CA VAL A 134 -6.31 3.69 7.71
C VAL A 134 -4.94 4.02 8.30
N THR A 135 -3.85 3.50 7.72
CA THR A 135 -2.48 3.63 8.27
C THR A 135 -1.86 5.01 8.05
N ALA A 136 -2.41 5.82 7.14
CA ALA A 136 -1.80 7.09 6.73
C ALA A 136 -2.68 8.32 6.93
N ALA A 137 -3.91 8.13 7.40
CA ALA A 137 -4.79 9.24 7.72
C ALA A 137 -4.28 10.09 8.93
N ASP A 138 -3.16 9.68 9.55
CA ASP A 138 -2.35 10.47 10.49
C ASP A 138 -1.57 11.64 9.85
N ARG A 139 -1.46 11.70 8.51
CA ARG A 139 -0.86 12.86 7.85
C ARG A 139 -1.87 14.02 7.77
N GLN A 140 -1.66 14.99 8.65
CA GLN A 140 -2.34 16.30 8.82
C GLN A 140 -2.53 17.15 7.54
N GLU A 141 -2.16 16.67 6.36
CA GLU A 141 -1.96 17.47 5.14
C GLU A 141 -3.03 17.28 4.04
N LEU A 142 -4.22 16.79 4.39
CA LEU A 142 -5.27 16.52 3.39
C LEU A 142 -6.39 17.57 3.31
N ARG A 143 -6.23 18.73 3.95
CA ARG A 143 -7.22 19.83 3.89
C ARG A 143 -7.22 20.65 2.60
N THR A 144 -6.26 20.50 1.69
CA THR A 144 -6.03 21.53 0.65
C THR A 144 -6.14 21.09 -0.80
N ARG A 145 -6.50 19.85 -1.11
CA ARG A 145 -6.71 19.44 -2.51
C ARG A 145 -8.03 18.70 -2.68
N GLY A 146 -9.07 19.50 -2.79
CA GLY A 146 -10.34 19.08 -3.37
C GLY A 146 -10.11 18.44 -4.73
N ILE A 147 -10.52 17.17 -4.81
CA ILE A 147 -11.07 16.43 -5.95
C ILE A 147 -10.89 17.10 -7.33
N GLN A 148 -9.98 16.52 -8.12
CA GLN A 148 -10.20 16.09 -9.52
C GLN A 148 -8.91 15.41 -10.01
N PHE A 149 -8.87 14.08 -10.04
CA PHE A 149 -7.79 13.37 -10.75
C PHE A 149 -8.38 12.27 -11.63
N PHE A 150 -8.91 12.70 -12.78
CA PHE A 150 -8.70 11.92 -14.01
C PHE A 150 -7.26 12.16 -14.47
N ASP A 151 -6.28 11.70 -13.69
CA ASP A 151 -4.90 11.65 -14.15
C ASP A 151 -4.77 10.45 -15.10
N ALA A 152 -4.30 10.68 -16.32
CA ALA A 152 -3.92 9.58 -17.21
C ALA A 152 -2.89 8.66 -16.53
N LYS A 153 -2.07 9.21 -15.64
CA LYS A 153 -1.15 8.44 -14.79
C LYS A 153 -1.89 7.51 -13.84
N LEU A 154 -2.91 7.99 -13.12
CA LEU A 154 -3.70 7.17 -12.19
C LEU A 154 -4.39 6.02 -12.92
N GLN A 155 -4.93 6.26 -14.12
CA GLN A 155 -5.53 5.18 -14.93
C GLN A 155 -4.50 4.12 -15.35
N THR A 156 -3.26 4.53 -15.63
CA THR A 156 -2.17 3.59 -15.95
C THR A 156 -1.83 2.72 -14.74
N GLU A 157 -1.78 3.30 -13.54
CA GLU A 157 -1.53 2.58 -12.28
C GLU A 157 -2.66 1.59 -11.95
N ILE A 158 -3.90 1.98 -12.20
CA ILE A 158 -5.08 1.11 -12.03
C ILE A 158 -4.99 -0.09 -12.97
N VAL A 159 -4.63 0.13 -14.24
CA VAL A 159 -4.44 -0.96 -15.21
C VAL A 159 -3.27 -1.87 -14.80
N ALA A 160 -2.19 -1.33 -14.24
CA ALA A 160 -1.08 -2.13 -13.73
C ALA A 160 -1.54 -3.04 -12.57
N LEU A 161 -2.28 -2.49 -11.61
CA LEU A 161 -2.86 -3.26 -10.49
C LEU A 161 -3.85 -4.33 -11.00
N GLU A 162 -4.68 -4.00 -11.99
CA GLU A 162 -5.60 -4.96 -12.60
C GLU A 162 -4.86 -6.12 -13.26
N ASN A 163 -3.76 -5.84 -13.96
CA ASN A 163 -2.95 -6.89 -14.59
C ASN A 163 -2.26 -7.77 -13.54
N GLN A 164 -1.75 -7.18 -12.46
CA GLN A 164 -1.18 -7.91 -11.33
C GLN A 164 -2.22 -8.85 -10.70
N CYS A 165 -3.41 -8.34 -10.45
CA CYS A 165 -4.50 -9.10 -9.83
C CYS A 165 -5.29 -9.99 -10.81
N ARG A 166 -5.02 -9.93 -12.13
CA ARG A 166 -5.71 -10.75 -13.13
C ARG A 166 -5.36 -12.24 -12.99
N SER A 167 -4.10 -12.54 -12.68
CA SER A 167 -3.64 -13.91 -12.42
C SER A 167 -3.90 -14.38 -10.99
N ASP A 168 -4.25 -13.45 -10.10
CA ASP A 168 -4.32 -13.68 -8.66
C ASP A 168 -5.68 -13.27 -8.09
N ARG A 169 -6.63 -14.21 -8.08
CA ARG A 169 -7.95 -14.04 -7.43
C ARG A 169 -7.86 -14.27 -5.92
N ARG A 170 -6.91 -13.64 -5.25
CA ARG A 170 -6.81 -13.68 -3.78
C ARG A 170 -7.55 -12.52 -3.15
N GLU A 171 -7.97 -12.75 -1.91
CA GLU A 171 -8.66 -11.79 -1.07
C GLU A 171 -8.01 -10.37 -1.08
N PRO A 172 -6.68 -10.20 -0.91
CA PRO A 172 -6.06 -8.87 -0.85
C PRO A 172 -6.19 -8.09 -2.16
N CYS A 173 -6.13 -8.79 -3.30
CA CYS A 173 -6.30 -8.18 -4.62
C CYS A 173 -7.70 -7.60 -4.81
N SER A 174 -8.72 -8.31 -4.31
CA SER A 174 -10.11 -7.84 -4.37
C SER A 174 -10.32 -6.60 -3.49
N VAL A 175 -9.77 -6.60 -2.27
CA VAL A 175 -9.83 -5.45 -1.35
C VAL A 175 -9.14 -4.22 -1.95
N ALA A 176 -7.93 -4.41 -2.50
CA ALA A 176 -7.15 -3.33 -3.10
C ALA A 176 -7.84 -2.72 -4.33
N LEU A 177 -8.24 -3.55 -5.30
CA LEU A 177 -8.92 -3.08 -6.51
C LEU A 177 -10.24 -2.38 -6.18
N ALA A 178 -11.04 -2.93 -5.26
CA ALA A 178 -12.27 -2.30 -4.83
C ALA A 178 -12.03 -0.93 -4.17
N SER A 179 -11.03 -0.84 -3.28
CA SER A 179 -10.64 0.41 -2.62
C SER A 179 -10.21 1.47 -3.65
N VAL A 180 -9.39 1.09 -4.63
CA VAL A 180 -8.93 1.98 -5.69
C VAL A 180 -10.09 2.41 -6.61
N TYR A 181 -11.00 1.51 -6.96
CA TYR A 181 -12.18 1.87 -7.76
C TYR A 181 -13.10 2.84 -7.02
N ILE A 182 -13.31 2.65 -5.72
CA ILE A 182 -14.09 3.60 -4.90
C ILE A 182 -13.38 4.95 -4.86
N ALA A 183 -12.09 4.96 -4.50
CA ALA A 183 -11.31 6.19 -4.35
C ALA A 183 -11.17 6.99 -5.66
N SER A 184 -11.17 6.31 -6.81
CA SER A 184 -11.13 6.92 -8.14
C SER A 184 -12.51 7.25 -8.72
N GLY A 185 -13.59 7.07 -7.95
CA GLY A 185 -14.97 7.36 -8.38
C GLY A 185 -15.54 6.35 -9.39
N GLN A 186 -14.85 5.23 -9.65
CA GLN A 186 -15.29 4.15 -10.53
C GLN A 186 -16.29 3.22 -9.83
N MET A 187 -17.34 3.79 -9.25
CA MET A 187 -18.27 3.09 -8.35
C MET A 187 -18.95 1.88 -9.00
N ARG A 188 -19.25 1.94 -10.31
CA ARG A 188 -19.80 0.78 -11.04
C ARG A 188 -18.85 -0.42 -11.10
N ARG A 189 -17.55 -0.16 -11.27
CA ARG A 189 -16.52 -1.22 -11.30
C ARG A 189 -16.33 -1.78 -9.90
N ALA A 190 -16.28 -0.91 -8.88
CA ALA A 190 -16.24 -1.31 -7.48
C ALA A 190 -17.40 -2.24 -7.14
N ASN A 191 -18.64 -1.85 -7.44
CA ASN A 191 -19.82 -2.65 -7.11
C ASN A 191 -19.81 -4.02 -7.81
N THR A 192 -19.45 -4.05 -9.11
CA THR A 192 -19.35 -5.31 -9.86
C THR A 192 -18.33 -6.28 -9.24
N LEU A 193 -17.14 -5.76 -8.91
CA LEU A 193 -16.09 -6.55 -8.26
C LEU A 193 -16.52 -7.02 -6.87
N LEU A 194 -17.06 -6.11 -6.06
CA LEU A 194 -17.44 -6.36 -4.67
C LEU A 194 -18.54 -7.40 -4.55
N ARG A 195 -19.55 -7.38 -5.44
CA ARG A 195 -20.60 -8.41 -5.47
C ARG A 195 -20.02 -9.81 -5.63
N SER A 196 -19.13 -10.02 -6.59
CA SER A 196 -18.48 -11.34 -6.73
C SER A 196 -17.52 -11.65 -5.58
N ALA A 197 -16.82 -10.64 -5.06
CA ALA A 197 -15.81 -10.84 -4.04
C ALA A 197 -16.41 -11.21 -2.67
N VAL A 198 -17.58 -10.67 -2.31
CA VAL A 198 -18.26 -11.08 -1.06
C VAL A 198 -18.85 -12.48 -1.17
N ASP A 199 -19.25 -12.92 -2.37
CA ASP A 199 -19.70 -14.31 -2.61
C ASP A 199 -18.52 -15.30 -2.52
N GLU A 200 -17.35 -14.90 -3.04
CA GLU A 200 -16.13 -15.73 -3.03
C GLU A 200 -15.44 -15.75 -1.66
N PHE A 201 -15.47 -14.63 -0.93
CA PHE A 201 -14.84 -14.44 0.38
C PHE A 201 -15.83 -13.95 1.43
N PRO A 202 -16.86 -14.75 1.80
CA PRO A 202 -17.93 -14.32 2.69
C PRO A 202 -17.47 -14.04 4.12
N GLN A 203 -16.28 -14.50 4.51
CA GLN A 203 -15.70 -14.26 5.83
C GLN A 203 -14.80 -13.01 5.86
N ASN A 204 -14.53 -12.38 4.72
CA ASN A 204 -13.74 -11.17 4.70
C ASN A 204 -14.59 -9.95 5.05
N THR A 205 -14.37 -9.43 6.26
CA THR A 205 -14.98 -8.21 6.79
C THR A 205 -14.71 -6.97 5.93
N ASP A 206 -13.49 -6.80 5.40
CA ASP A 206 -13.14 -5.65 4.56
C ASP A 206 -13.95 -5.64 3.26
N LEU A 207 -14.11 -6.80 2.61
CA LEU A 207 -14.91 -6.89 1.38
C LEU A 207 -16.40 -6.64 1.64
N ARG A 208 -16.94 -7.19 2.74
CA ARG A 208 -18.33 -6.93 3.15
C ARG A 208 -18.55 -5.46 3.48
N MET A 209 -17.62 -4.83 4.19
CA MET A 209 -17.67 -3.41 4.52
C MET A 209 -17.57 -2.54 3.26
N LEU A 210 -16.62 -2.82 2.37
CA LEU A 210 -16.47 -2.11 1.09
C LEU A 210 -17.71 -2.26 0.21
N HIS A 211 -18.37 -3.42 0.23
CA HIS A 211 -19.66 -3.63 -0.44
C HIS A 211 -20.74 -2.72 0.14
N ALA A 212 -20.96 -2.74 1.45
CA ALA A 212 -21.93 -1.86 2.11
C ALA A 212 -21.66 -0.38 1.83
N MET A 213 -20.39 0.02 1.82
CA MET A 213 -19.97 1.38 1.45
C MET A 213 -20.29 1.70 -0.03
N SER A 214 -20.11 0.76 -0.95
CA SER A 214 -20.53 0.95 -2.34
C SER A 214 -22.06 1.11 -2.46
N VAL A 215 -22.83 0.34 -1.67
CA VAL A 215 -24.30 0.43 -1.59
C VAL A 215 -24.73 1.81 -1.08
N LEU A 216 -24.06 2.32 -0.04
CA LEU A 216 -24.30 3.66 0.51
C LEU A 216 -24.16 4.76 -0.56
N TYR A 217 -23.05 4.73 -1.31
CA TYR A 217 -22.73 5.77 -2.30
C TYR A 217 -23.46 5.61 -3.63
N THR A 218 -24.13 4.47 -3.83
CA THR A 218 -25.05 4.26 -4.96
C THR A 218 -26.51 4.59 -4.61
N GLY A 219 -26.75 5.17 -3.43
CA GLY A 219 -28.05 5.76 -3.06
C GLY A 219 -28.94 4.90 -2.17
N HIS A 220 -28.38 3.87 -1.51
CA HIS A 220 -29.14 2.95 -0.65
C HIS A 220 -28.61 2.99 0.80
N PRO A 221 -28.75 4.13 1.50
CA PRO A 221 -28.13 4.33 2.81
C PRO A 221 -28.70 3.41 3.89
N ASP A 222 -30.00 3.11 3.87
CA ASP A 222 -30.63 2.20 4.85
C ASP A 222 -30.08 0.76 4.74
N SER A 223 -29.94 0.25 3.52
CA SER A 223 -29.38 -1.08 3.28
C SER A 223 -27.93 -1.16 3.73
N ALA A 224 -27.14 -0.13 3.44
CA ALA A 224 -25.76 -0.04 3.89
C ALA A 224 -25.65 0.00 5.42
N ALA A 225 -26.52 0.78 6.08
CA ALA A 225 -26.56 0.83 7.54
C ALA A 225 -26.90 -0.54 8.14
N ALA A 226 -27.85 -1.28 7.56
CA ALA A 226 -28.19 -2.63 8.02
C ALA A 226 -27.01 -3.61 7.88
N GLU A 227 -26.32 -3.63 6.74
CA GLU A 227 -25.13 -4.46 6.53
C GLU A 227 -24.00 -4.10 7.51
N LEU A 228 -23.75 -2.80 7.71
CA LEU A 228 -22.72 -2.31 8.63
C LEU A 228 -23.07 -2.54 10.10
N SER A 229 -24.36 -2.56 10.47
CA SER A 229 -24.80 -2.92 11.82
C SER A 229 -24.46 -4.37 12.15
N LEU A 230 -24.69 -5.30 11.21
CA LEU A 230 -24.31 -6.70 11.40
C LEU A 230 -22.79 -6.84 11.57
N LEU A 231 -22.01 -6.16 10.73
CA LEU A 231 -20.55 -6.13 10.86
C LEU A 231 -20.08 -5.53 12.19
N ALA A 232 -20.77 -4.50 12.68
CA ALA A 232 -20.46 -3.86 13.96
C ALA A 232 -20.80 -4.75 15.16
N GLU A 233 -21.80 -5.63 15.05
CA GLU A 233 -22.12 -6.64 16.06
C GLU A 233 -21.06 -7.77 16.09
N GLU A 234 -20.59 -8.19 14.92
CA GLU A 234 -19.52 -9.18 14.77
C GLU A 234 -18.17 -8.65 15.28
N GLU A 235 -17.86 -7.39 14.98
CA GLU A 235 -16.60 -6.73 15.37
C GLU A 235 -16.82 -5.39 16.11
N PRO A 236 -17.30 -5.41 17.37
CA PRO A 236 -17.64 -4.19 18.12
C PRO A 236 -16.46 -3.24 18.38
N LYS A 237 -15.22 -3.73 18.23
CA LYS A 237 -13.99 -2.96 18.45
C LYS A 237 -13.37 -2.42 17.15
N ALA A 238 -13.90 -2.80 15.98
CA ALA A 238 -13.40 -2.33 14.70
C ALA A 238 -13.81 -0.88 14.47
N ALA A 239 -12.93 0.06 14.84
CA ALA A 239 -13.18 1.49 14.78
C ALA A 239 -13.59 1.98 13.37
N LEU A 240 -13.06 1.34 12.31
CA LEU A 240 -13.42 1.66 10.94
C LEU A 240 -14.87 1.28 10.60
N ILE A 241 -15.34 0.11 11.05
CA ILE A 241 -16.72 -0.34 10.86
C ILE A 241 -17.67 0.58 11.62
N GLN A 242 -17.34 0.93 12.87
CA GLN A 242 -18.13 1.86 13.67
C GLN A 242 -18.24 3.24 12.99
N LEU A 243 -17.14 3.75 12.43
CA LEU A 243 -17.18 4.99 11.67
C LEU A 243 -18.13 4.88 10.48
N ASN A 244 -17.96 3.85 9.65
CA ASN A 244 -18.74 3.68 8.43
C ASN A 244 -20.22 3.47 8.72
N LEU A 245 -20.56 2.74 9.80
CA LEU A 245 -21.93 2.61 10.28
C LEU A 245 -22.52 3.98 10.65
N GLY A 246 -21.78 4.78 11.43
CA GLY A 246 -22.21 6.13 11.79
C GLY A 246 -22.46 7.03 10.57
N LEU A 247 -21.58 6.97 9.56
CA LEU A 247 -21.74 7.69 8.30
C LEU A 247 -22.98 7.22 7.51
N ALA A 248 -23.23 5.91 7.46
CA ALA A 248 -24.40 5.35 6.80
C ALA A 248 -25.71 5.74 7.50
N LEU A 249 -25.73 5.69 8.84
CA LEU A 249 -26.87 6.14 9.66
C LEU A 249 -27.15 7.63 9.45
N ALA A 250 -26.11 8.47 9.42
CA ALA A 250 -26.25 9.91 9.17
C ALA A 250 -26.85 10.19 7.79
N LYS A 251 -26.37 9.51 6.74
CA LYS A 251 -26.93 9.60 5.38
C LYS A 251 -28.35 9.04 5.25
N SER A 252 -28.74 8.14 6.15
CA SER A 252 -30.10 7.60 6.24
C SER A 252 -31.06 8.52 7.01
N GLY A 253 -30.59 9.68 7.52
CA GLY A 253 -31.38 10.57 8.37
C GLY A 253 -31.55 10.08 9.82
N ARG A 254 -30.93 8.95 10.19
CA ARG A 254 -30.97 8.35 11.53
C ARG A 254 -29.94 9.01 12.44
N HIS A 255 -30.07 10.33 12.60
CA HIS A 255 -29.07 11.19 13.24
C HIS A 255 -28.79 10.83 14.70
N GLY A 256 -29.81 10.43 15.48
CA GLY A 256 -29.61 10.01 16.87
C GLY A 256 -28.73 8.76 16.97
N GLU A 257 -29.01 7.75 16.17
CA GLU A 257 -28.22 6.51 16.15
C GLU A 257 -26.80 6.74 15.61
N ALA A 258 -26.66 7.62 14.61
CA ALA A 258 -25.35 8.05 14.14
C ALA A 258 -24.53 8.71 15.26
N GLN A 259 -25.17 9.54 16.09
CA GLN A 259 -24.50 10.17 17.25
C GLN A 259 -24.03 9.14 18.26
N ASP A 260 -24.88 8.17 18.60
CA ASP A 260 -24.58 7.11 19.57
C ASP A 260 -23.34 6.30 19.17
N VAL A 261 -23.19 6.02 17.86
CA VAL A 261 -22.06 5.27 17.31
C VAL A 261 -20.79 6.13 17.17
N LEU A 262 -20.91 7.36 16.69
CA LEU A 262 -19.77 8.23 16.38
C LEU A 262 -19.16 8.91 17.61
N GLN A 263 -19.96 9.23 18.63
CA GLN A 263 -19.51 9.98 19.80
C GLN A 263 -18.41 9.25 20.60
N PRO A 264 -18.50 7.93 20.87
CA PRO A 264 -17.42 7.19 21.52
C PRO A 264 -16.13 7.21 20.71
N LEU A 265 -16.23 7.09 19.38
CA LEU A 265 -15.07 7.08 18.48
C LEU A 265 -14.34 8.43 18.49
N ALA A 266 -15.09 9.52 18.41
CA ALA A 266 -14.54 10.88 18.48
C ALA A 266 -13.90 11.17 19.86
N SER A 267 -14.51 10.69 20.95
CA SER A 267 -14.06 10.99 22.31
C SER A 267 -12.85 10.16 22.76
N LYS A 268 -12.80 8.87 22.39
CA LYS A 268 -11.70 7.97 22.79
C LYS A 268 -10.45 8.12 21.92
N HIS A 269 -10.63 8.55 20.67
CA HIS A 269 -9.56 8.61 19.69
C HIS A 269 -9.47 9.96 18.96
N PRO A 270 -9.48 11.11 19.66
CA PRO A 270 -9.62 12.44 19.06
C PRO A 270 -8.45 12.82 18.15
N SER A 271 -7.25 12.26 18.40
CA SER A 271 -6.06 12.48 17.58
C SER A 271 -5.92 11.48 16.43
N THR A 272 -6.81 10.50 16.32
CA THR A 272 -6.80 9.55 15.21
C THR A 272 -7.61 10.08 14.04
N PRO A 273 -7.40 9.57 12.84
CA PRO A 273 -8.12 10.05 11.67
C PRO A 273 -9.59 9.65 11.69
N LEU A 274 -9.88 8.44 12.20
CA LEU A 274 -11.23 7.94 12.41
C LEU A 274 -11.99 8.83 13.42
N GLY A 275 -11.35 9.18 14.54
CA GLY A 275 -11.95 10.04 15.56
C GLY A 275 -12.15 11.48 15.08
N ARG A 276 -11.21 12.06 14.32
CA ARG A 276 -11.39 13.36 13.67
C ARG A 276 -12.55 13.35 12.67
N ARG A 277 -12.66 12.31 11.84
CA ARG A 277 -13.77 12.18 10.88
C ARG A 277 -15.10 12.04 11.60
N ALA A 278 -15.16 11.24 12.65
CA ALA A 278 -16.36 11.10 13.49
C ALA A 278 -16.77 12.45 14.12
N ALA A 279 -15.81 13.23 14.61
CA ALA A 279 -16.07 14.56 15.17
C ALA A 279 -16.65 15.53 14.13
N LEU A 280 -16.09 15.55 12.91
CA LEU A 280 -16.61 16.37 11.80
C LEU A 280 -18.06 16.01 11.46
N GLU A 281 -18.36 14.71 11.36
CA GLU A 281 -19.72 14.27 11.05
C GLU A 281 -20.72 14.65 12.16
N LEU A 282 -20.32 14.54 13.43
CA LEU A 282 -21.14 14.98 14.56
C LEU A 282 -21.45 16.49 14.53
N GLU A 283 -20.51 17.31 14.05
CA GLU A 283 -20.76 18.75 13.85
C GLU A 283 -21.80 18.99 12.74
N VAL A 284 -21.69 18.26 11.62
CA VAL A 284 -22.67 18.33 10.52
C VAL A 284 -24.07 17.93 11.02
N ILE A 285 -24.18 16.83 11.76
CA ILE A 285 -25.46 16.36 12.31
C ILE A 285 -26.09 17.39 13.26
N ARG A 286 -25.29 18.10 14.06
CA ARG A 286 -25.79 19.14 14.99
C ARG A 286 -26.24 20.41 14.28
N GLY A 287 -25.76 20.64 13.06
CA GLY A 287 -26.10 21.82 12.25
C GLY A 287 -27.23 21.59 11.24
N ALA A 288 -27.66 20.34 11.02
CA ALA A 288 -28.77 19.96 10.14
C ALA A 288 -30.11 20.05 10.88
#